data_AF-A0A5C6SSG1-F1
#
_entry.id   AF-A0A5C6SSG1-F1
#
_cell.length_a   1.000
_cell.length_b   1.000
_cell.length_c   1.000
_cell.angle_alpha   90.00
_cell.angle_beta   90.00
_cell.angle_gamma   90.00
#
_symmetry.space_group_name_H-M   'P 1'
#
loop_
_entity.id
_entity.type
_entity.pdbx_description
1 polymer ?
#
loop_
_entity_poly.entity_id
_entity_poly.type
_entity_poly.pdbx_seq_one_letter_code
_entity_poly.pdbx_strand_id
1 'polypeptide(L)'
;MRPHPRLLQSFRSARIQTPRLFPLARPFSTYRPMAQEYKLKGVSSLDLSPGSKQEVEVEGIENGKVLLVNTGGKTQALGSKCTHYGAPLAKGVLTSDGRITCPWHGACFNAKTGDIEDAPALDHLPVFQVAERDGAVYLTGEESAIKSSKRQPKVKCAEFGSVQDDHVVVVGGGSGTLGVVESLRENGYKGGITVISNEGYYPIDRTKLSKALMTDLSKLQWRNKDFYEGGSIKFVQGEVNNVDFSGRFVTTSEGEKIDYTKLVLATGGTPRRLPLEGFKNLDNIFTLRSVHDTKKIVDQIGEKGKKIVVVGSSFIGIELAVATAGDNDVTVIGMENVPLERVLGEKVGSGLQKALEGKGVKFYMGASVDKAEPSASDASKVGSVSLKDGTKLEADLVVLGVGVAPATQFLKNNSGIKLEDDGSIKTNDDYSVPGLKDVYAIGDIATFPYHGPGGEGKHVRIEHWNVAQKAGRIAANHIVNPGGKTEHFIPIFWSALGAQLRYCGNTMASGWDDLVLEGSPAENKFVAYYCKGETVVAMASMGRDPAMAQSAELMRVNKMPTKTELQEGISVV
;
A
#
# COMPACT_ATOMS: atom_id res chain seq x y z
N MET A 1 38.26 -49.84 -59.65
CA MET A 1 37.77 -50.38 -60.94
C MET A 1 36.33 -49.90 -61.16
N ARG A 2 36.06 -49.12 -62.22
CA ARG A 2 34.75 -49.16 -62.94
C ARG A 2 34.86 -50.29 -63.99
N PRO A 3 33.79 -50.94 -64.53
CA PRO A 3 32.51 -50.40 -65.07
C PRO A 3 31.23 -51.22 -64.67
N HIS A 4 29.99 -50.67 -64.64
CA HIS A 4 28.88 -50.65 -65.66
C HIS A 4 28.31 -52.05 -66.08
N PRO A 5 27.03 -52.24 -66.55
CA PRO A 5 25.98 -51.27 -66.96
C PRO A 5 24.46 -51.61 -66.67
N ARG A 6 23.58 -50.61 -66.94
CA ARG A 6 22.21 -50.56 -67.56
C ARG A 6 21.24 -51.78 -67.49
N LEU A 7 19.90 -51.68 -67.37
CA LEU A 7 18.89 -50.95 -68.20
C LEU A 7 17.48 -50.89 -67.52
N LEU A 8 16.70 -49.86 -67.93
CA LEU A 8 15.25 -49.78 -68.25
C LEU A 8 14.08 -49.80 -67.23
N GLN A 9 13.43 -48.62 -67.16
CA GLN A 9 11.99 -48.29 -67.39
C GLN A 9 10.87 -49.02 -66.62
N SER A 10 10.07 -48.26 -65.84
CA SER A 10 8.80 -47.71 -66.34
C SER A 10 8.19 -46.67 -65.36
N PHE A 11 7.47 -45.71 -65.95
CA PHE A 11 6.86 -44.54 -65.33
C PHE A 11 5.57 -44.87 -64.55
N ARG A 12 5.39 -44.29 -63.36
CA ARG A 12 4.09 -43.71 -62.95
C ARG A 12 4.31 -42.41 -62.16
N SER A 13 3.71 -41.36 -62.71
CA SER A 13 3.62 -40.00 -62.19
C SER A 13 2.79 -39.96 -60.89
N ALA A 14 3.38 -39.46 -59.81
CA ALA A 14 2.66 -39.05 -58.61
C ALA A 14 2.71 -37.52 -58.52
N ARG A 15 1.53 -36.91 -58.63
CA ARG A 15 1.31 -35.46 -58.50
C ARG A 15 1.74 -35.00 -57.10
N ILE A 16 2.62 -34.00 -57.07
CA ILE A 16 2.93 -33.21 -55.88
C ILE A 16 1.69 -32.38 -55.55
N GLN A 17 1.02 -32.69 -54.44
CA GLN A 17 0.00 -31.83 -53.86
C GLN A 17 0.68 -30.64 -53.19
N THR A 18 0.33 -29.44 -53.64
CA THR A 18 0.61 -28.16 -52.98
C THR A 18 0.01 -28.13 -51.57
N PRO A 19 0.72 -27.63 -50.54
CA PRO A 19 0.13 -27.46 -49.22
C PRO A 19 -0.95 -26.38 -49.26
N ARG A 20 -2.11 -26.72 -48.71
CA ARG A 20 -3.27 -25.83 -48.56
C ARG A 20 -2.88 -24.59 -47.75
N LEU A 21 -3.14 -23.42 -48.33
CA LEU A 21 -3.19 -22.14 -47.63
C LEU A 21 -4.18 -22.26 -46.46
N PHE A 22 -3.67 -22.07 -45.24
CA PHE A 22 -4.52 -21.82 -44.07
C PHE A 22 -5.31 -20.53 -44.30
N PRO A 23 -6.60 -20.48 -43.95
CA PRO A 23 -7.35 -19.24 -44.05
C PRO A 23 -6.75 -18.23 -43.08
N LEU A 24 -6.38 -17.06 -43.62
CA LEU A 24 -6.03 -15.86 -42.85
C LEU A 24 -7.06 -15.69 -41.72
N ALA A 25 -6.59 -15.75 -40.47
CA ALA A 25 -7.38 -15.38 -39.31
C ALA A 25 -7.94 -13.98 -39.56
N ARG A 26 -9.28 -13.86 -39.59
CA ARG A 26 -9.93 -12.56 -39.60
C ARG A 26 -9.39 -11.78 -38.39
N PRO A 27 -9.00 -10.50 -38.55
CA PRO A 27 -8.65 -9.70 -37.40
C PRO A 27 -9.87 -9.71 -36.47
N PHE A 28 -9.64 -10.05 -35.20
CA PHE A 28 -10.64 -9.88 -34.16
C PHE A 28 -11.16 -8.45 -34.30
N SER A 29 -12.45 -8.33 -34.61
CA SER A 29 -13.15 -7.05 -34.56
C SER A 29 -12.88 -6.48 -33.18
N THR A 30 -12.14 -5.38 -33.13
CA THR A 30 -12.00 -4.59 -31.91
C THR A 30 -13.38 -4.03 -31.65
N TYR A 31 -14.17 -4.75 -30.84
CA TYR A 31 -15.36 -4.21 -30.25
C TYR A 31 -14.89 -3.04 -29.40
N ARG A 32 -14.91 -1.83 -29.97
CA ARG A 32 -14.83 -0.60 -29.19
C ARG A 32 -16.17 -0.53 -28.48
N PRO A 33 -16.25 -0.79 -27.16
CA PRO A 33 -17.49 -0.48 -26.45
C PRO A 33 -17.76 1.00 -26.67
N MET A 34 -18.80 1.31 -27.44
CA MET A 34 -19.23 2.70 -27.59
C MET A 34 -19.96 3.08 -26.31
N ALA A 35 -19.72 4.30 -25.83
CA ALA A 35 -20.49 4.85 -24.73
C ALA A 35 -21.98 4.79 -25.09
N GLN A 36 -22.78 4.22 -24.20
CA GLN A 36 -24.22 4.09 -24.34
C GLN A 36 -24.89 4.95 -23.28
N GLU A 37 -26.14 5.28 -23.53
CA GLU A 37 -26.96 6.03 -22.60
C GLU A 37 -27.86 5.08 -21.81
N TYR A 38 -27.88 5.25 -20.49
CA TYR A 38 -28.63 4.42 -19.56
C TYR A 38 -29.47 5.30 -18.64
N LYS A 39 -30.68 4.86 -18.32
CA LYS A 39 -31.54 5.55 -17.36
C LYS A 39 -31.07 5.25 -15.93
N LEU A 40 -31.07 6.26 -15.07
CA LEU A 40 -30.80 6.11 -13.64
C LEU A 40 -32.10 5.76 -12.90
N LYS A 41 -32.08 4.64 -12.17
CA LYS A 41 -33.27 4.09 -11.52
C LYS A 41 -33.74 5.00 -10.39
N GLY A 42 -34.98 5.45 -10.46
CA GLY A 42 -35.63 6.23 -9.39
C GLY A 42 -35.11 7.65 -9.22
N VAL A 43 -34.41 8.22 -10.22
CA VAL A 43 -33.94 9.62 -10.19
C VAL A 43 -34.65 10.42 -11.27
N SER A 44 -35.42 11.43 -10.84
CA SER A 44 -36.23 12.27 -11.72
C SER A 44 -35.61 13.62 -12.07
N SER A 45 -34.71 14.15 -11.23
CA SER A 45 -33.98 15.39 -11.50
C SER A 45 -32.55 15.37 -10.94
N LEU A 46 -31.71 16.29 -11.40
CA LEU A 46 -30.32 16.47 -10.96
C LEU A 46 -30.18 17.44 -9.77
N ASP A 47 -31.19 17.55 -8.92
CA ASP A 47 -31.26 18.51 -7.80
C ASP A 47 -30.66 18.00 -6.49
N LEU A 48 -29.51 17.32 -6.55
CA LEU A 48 -28.77 16.97 -5.34
C LEU A 48 -28.37 18.24 -4.61
N SER A 49 -28.59 18.31 -3.29
CA SER A 49 -28.12 19.45 -2.48
C SER A 49 -26.59 19.55 -2.50
N PRO A 50 -25.98 20.74 -2.46
CA PRO A 50 -24.52 20.87 -2.37
C PRO A 50 -23.94 20.06 -1.21
N GLY A 51 -22.84 19.33 -1.45
CA GLY A 51 -22.20 18.44 -0.49
C GLY A 51 -22.90 17.08 -0.31
N SER A 52 -24.04 16.86 -0.96
CA SER A 52 -24.71 15.56 -0.95
C SER A 52 -24.11 14.59 -1.95
N LYS A 53 -24.34 13.31 -1.66
CA LYS A 53 -23.92 12.16 -2.46
C LYS A 53 -25.03 11.11 -2.45
N GLN A 54 -25.29 10.48 -3.60
CA GLN A 54 -26.34 9.48 -3.74
C GLN A 54 -25.83 8.34 -4.63
N GLU A 55 -25.81 7.12 -4.10
CA GLU A 55 -25.58 5.93 -4.94
C GLU A 55 -26.86 5.55 -5.68
N VAL A 56 -26.74 5.28 -6.98
CA VAL A 56 -27.89 5.02 -7.84
C VAL A 56 -27.61 3.83 -8.75
N GLU A 57 -28.60 2.95 -8.89
CA GLU A 57 -28.56 1.82 -9.84
C GLU A 57 -28.77 2.31 -11.28
N VAL A 58 -28.07 1.69 -12.21
CA VAL A 58 -28.17 1.98 -13.65
C VAL A 58 -29.07 0.94 -14.31
N GLU A 59 -30.19 1.37 -14.92
CA GLU A 59 -31.12 0.46 -15.57
C GLU A 59 -30.44 -0.31 -16.73
N GLY A 60 -30.72 -1.61 -16.83
CA GLY A 60 -30.15 -2.48 -17.85
C GLY A 60 -28.73 -2.97 -17.58
N ILE A 61 -28.08 -2.53 -16.49
CA ILE A 61 -26.74 -3.01 -16.10
C ILE A 61 -26.81 -3.75 -14.77
N GLU A 62 -26.68 -5.07 -14.81
CA GLU A 62 -26.64 -5.90 -13.61
C GLU A 62 -25.50 -5.46 -12.68
N ASN A 63 -25.82 -5.17 -11.41
CA ASN A 63 -24.91 -4.63 -10.40
C ASN A 63 -24.21 -3.31 -10.80
N GLY A 64 -24.71 -2.63 -11.83
CA GLY A 64 -24.21 -1.34 -12.29
C GLY A 64 -24.69 -0.22 -11.38
N LYS A 65 -23.75 0.48 -10.74
CA LYS A 65 -24.05 1.59 -9.83
C LYS A 65 -23.11 2.75 -10.06
N VAL A 66 -23.64 3.96 -9.94
CA VAL A 66 -22.88 5.21 -10.00
C VAL A 66 -23.12 6.04 -8.75
N LEU A 67 -22.21 6.95 -8.46
CA LEU A 67 -22.35 7.93 -7.38
C LEU A 67 -22.65 9.29 -7.99
N LEU A 68 -23.85 9.80 -7.74
CA LEU A 68 -24.16 11.21 -7.95
C LEU A 68 -23.54 12.01 -6.82
N VAL A 69 -22.83 13.08 -7.15
CA VAL A 69 -22.25 14.03 -6.19
C VAL A 69 -22.58 15.45 -6.63
N ASN A 70 -22.85 16.34 -5.67
CA ASN A 70 -22.91 17.76 -5.94
C ASN A 70 -21.77 18.49 -5.22
N THR A 71 -20.78 18.91 -5.99
CA THR A 71 -19.65 19.72 -5.52
C THR A 71 -19.71 21.09 -6.18
N GLY A 72 -19.98 22.13 -5.39
CA GLY A 72 -20.04 23.51 -5.90
C GLY A 72 -21.30 23.84 -6.72
N GLY A 73 -22.42 23.15 -6.48
CA GLY A 73 -23.74 23.49 -7.04
C GLY A 73 -24.11 22.74 -8.33
N LYS A 74 -23.23 21.87 -8.86
CA LYS A 74 -23.50 21.06 -10.05
C LYS A 74 -23.41 19.57 -9.75
N THR A 75 -24.47 18.84 -10.05
CA THR A 75 -24.51 17.37 -9.94
C THR A 75 -23.69 16.71 -11.04
N GLN A 76 -22.88 15.74 -10.67
CA GLN A 76 -22.04 14.92 -11.56
C GLN A 76 -22.15 13.45 -11.15
N ALA A 77 -21.85 12.55 -12.08
CA ALA A 77 -21.83 11.11 -11.82
C ALA A 77 -20.41 10.54 -11.88
N LEU A 78 -20.04 9.77 -10.87
CA LEU A 78 -18.76 9.09 -10.73
C LEU A 78 -18.94 7.58 -10.61
N GLY A 79 -17.85 6.83 -10.68
CA GLY A 79 -17.81 5.45 -10.18
C GLY A 79 -18.28 5.38 -8.72
N SER A 80 -19.07 4.37 -8.38
CA SER A 80 -19.70 4.25 -7.05
C SER A 80 -18.78 3.68 -5.96
N LYS A 81 -17.69 3.02 -6.36
CA LYS A 81 -16.81 2.28 -5.47
C LYS A 81 -15.39 2.84 -5.51
N CYS A 82 -14.74 2.85 -4.34
CA CYS A 82 -13.32 3.13 -4.23
C CYS A 82 -12.53 2.09 -5.03
N THR A 83 -11.60 2.54 -5.87
CA THR A 83 -10.84 1.67 -6.77
C THR A 83 -9.76 0.82 -6.10
N HIS A 84 -9.48 1.07 -4.81
CA HIS A 84 -8.60 0.24 -3.97
C HIS A 84 -9.26 -1.12 -3.67
N TYR A 85 -10.15 -1.19 -2.68
CA TYR A 85 -10.83 -2.44 -2.26
C TYR A 85 -12.36 -2.38 -2.40
N GLY A 86 -12.90 -1.48 -3.24
CA GLY A 86 -14.32 -1.48 -3.58
C GLY A 86 -15.24 -0.88 -2.52
N ALA A 87 -14.72 -0.13 -1.54
CA ALA A 87 -15.53 0.54 -0.52
C ALA A 87 -16.61 1.42 -1.16
N PRO A 88 -17.86 1.40 -0.69
CA PRO A 88 -18.93 2.24 -1.24
C PRO A 88 -18.64 3.72 -0.93
N LEU A 89 -18.44 4.53 -1.98
CA LEU A 89 -18.11 5.95 -1.81
C LEU A 89 -19.31 6.78 -1.35
N ALA A 90 -20.54 6.27 -1.47
CA ALA A 90 -21.70 6.85 -0.80
C ALA A 90 -21.58 6.88 0.74
N LYS A 91 -20.69 6.06 1.33
CA LYS A 91 -20.35 6.14 2.76
C LYS A 91 -19.09 6.97 3.03
N GLY A 92 -18.44 7.50 1.99
CA GLY A 92 -17.25 8.34 2.10
C GLY A 92 -17.54 9.78 2.48
N VAL A 93 -16.49 10.58 2.58
CA VAL A 93 -16.57 12.00 2.96
C VAL A 93 -16.40 12.85 1.71
N LEU A 94 -17.41 13.67 1.39
CA LEU A 94 -17.36 14.63 0.29
C LEU A 94 -17.13 16.03 0.88
N THR A 95 -16.02 16.65 0.56
CA THR A 95 -15.68 17.98 1.06
C THR A 95 -16.12 19.06 0.06
N SER A 96 -16.29 20.28 0.56
CA SER A 96 -16.74 21.43 -0.23
C SER A 96 -15.76 21.84 -1.34
N ASP A 97 -14.47 21.55 -1.17
CA ASP A 97 -13.44 21.75 -2.20
C ASP A 97 -13.43 20.66 -3.29
N GLY A 98 -14.37 19.71 -3.22
CA GLY A 98 -14.60 18.73 -4.28
C GLY A 98 -13.73 17.49 -4.19
N ARG A 99 -13.34 17.07 -2.99
CA ARG A 99 -12.62 15.81 -2.73
C ARG A 99 -13.57 14.77 -2.15
N ILE A 100 -13.54 13.55 -2.68
CA ILE A 100 -14.26 12.39 -2.13
C ILE A 100 -13.25 11.41 -1.51
N THR A 101 -13.38 11.18 -0.21
CA THR A 101 -12.47 10.35 0.58
C THR A 101 -13.13 9.04 0.96
N CYS A 102 -12.45 7.93 0.65
CA CYS A 102 -12.89 6.57 0.91
C CYS A 102 -13.04 6.31 2.42
N PRO A 103 -14.17 5.72 2.87
CA PRO A 103 -14.43 5.53 4.29
C PRO A 103 -13.52 4.49 4.96
N TRP A 104 -12.88 3.60 4.18
CA TRP A 104 -12.09 2.49 4.73
C TRP A 104 -10.60 2.82 4.84
N HIS A 105 -9.98 3.25 3.75
CA HIS A 105 -8.51 3.34 3.68
C HIS A 105 -8.01 4.75 3.34
N GLY A 106 -8.91 5.73 3.19
CA GLY A 106 -8.52 7.11 2.94
C GLY A 106 -8.10 7.44 1.51
N ALA A 107 -8.29 6.53 0.55
CA ALA A 107 -8.10 6.86 -0.87
C ALA A 107 -8.99 8.05 -1.26
N CYS A 108 -8.40 9.07 -1.90
CA CYS A 108 -9.10 10.30 -2.24
C CYS A 108 -9.15 10.50 -3.75
N PHE A 109 -10.28 11.02 -4.20
CA PHE A 109 -10.48 11.35 -5.61
C PHE A 109 -11.01 12.76 -5.77
N ASN A 110 -10.65 13.39 -6.87
CA ASN A 110 -11.27 14.63 -7.29
C ASN A 110 -12.69 14.34 -7.77
N ALA A 111 -13.70 14.92 -7.15
CA ALA A 111 -15.10 14.66 -7.45
C ALA A 111 -15.56 15.21 -8.81
N LYS A 112 -14.75 16.06 -9.46
CA LYS A 112 -15.04 16.60 -10.79
C LYS A 112 -14.36 15.79 -11.90
N THR A 113 -13.10 15.40 -11.71
CA THR A 113 -12.32 14.72 -12.75
C THR A 113 -12.21 13.21 -12.57
N GLY A 114 -12.54 12.73 -11.37
CA GLY A 114 -12.35 11.35 -10.94
C GLY A 114 -10.89 10.99 -10.66
N ASP A 115 -9.95 11.92 -10.83
CA ASP A 115 -8.52 11.67 -10.68
C ASP A 115 -8.16 11.32 -9.23
N ILE A 116 -7.08 10.55 -9.05
CA ILE A 116 -6.60 10.17 -7.72
C ILE A 116 -5.86 11.37 -7.13
N GLU A 117 -6.36 11.87 -6.00
CA GLU A 117 -5.67 12.89 -5.20
C GLU A 117 -4.83 12.26 -4.08
N ASP A 118 -5.24 11.09 -3.59
CA ASP A 118 -4.51 10.40 -2.53
C ASP A 118 -4.56 8.88 -2.63
N ALA A 119 -3.47 8.27 -2.17
CA ALA A 119 -3.31 6.84 -2.07
C ALA A 119 -4.28 6.26 -1.02
N PRO A 120 -4.56 4.94 -1.01
CA PRO A 120 -3.94 3.86 -1.79
C PRO A 120 -4.72 3.44 -3.07
N ALA A 121 -5.53 4.34 -3.65
CA ALA A 121 -6.17 4.04 -4.93
C ALA A 121 -5.14 3.88 -6.06
N LEU A 122 -5.41 2.95 -6.98
CA LEU A 122 -4.59 2.71 -8.17
C LEU A 122 -5.24 3.18 -9.46
N ASP A 123 -6.56 3.08 -9.54
CA ASP A 123 -7.31 3.52 -10.70
C ASP A 123 -8.10 4.78 -10.35
N HIS A 124 -8.25 5.70 -11.28
CA HIS A 124 -9.15 6.83 -11.15
C HIS A 124 -10.61 6.36 -11.12
N LEU A 125 -11.51 7.21 -10.65
CA LEU A 125 -12.94 7.01 -10.88
C LEU A 125 -13.28 7.42 -12.34
N PRO A 126 -14.14 6.66 -13.02
CA PRO A 126 -14.77 7.15 -14.23
C PRO A 126 -15.71 8.31 -13.88
N VAL A 127 -15.79 9.30 -14.77
CA VAL A 127 -16.76 10.40 -14.70
C VAL A 127 -17.71 10.24 -15.88
N PHE A 128 -19.00 10.36 -15.61
CA PHE A 128 -20.03 10.16 -16.61
C PHE A 128 -20.81 11.44 -16.86
N GLN A 129 -21.19 11.64 -18.12
CA GLN A 129 -22.12 12.72 -18.47
C GLN A 129 -23.51 12.33 -17.99
N VAL A 130 -24.22 13.30 -17.39
CA VAL A 130 -25.61 13.12 -16.97
C VAL A 130 -26.50 14.18 -17.64
N ALA A 131 -27.70 13.77 -18.02
CA ALA A 131 -28.70 14.63 -18.63
C ALA A 131 -30.07 14.34 -18.02
N GLU A 132 -30.83 15.41 -17.78
CA GLU A 132 -32.21 15.33 -17.35
C GLU A 132 -33.14 15.57 -18.54
N ARG A 133 -34.12 14.68 -18.75
CA ARG A 133 -35.17 14.83 -19.77
C ARG A 133 -36.40 14.00 -19.39
N ASP A 134 -37.58 14.51 -19.73
CA ASP A 134 -38.86 13.81 -19.55
C ASP A 134 -39.09 13.26 -18.12
N GLY A 135 -38.63 14.00 -17.10
CA GLY A 135 -38.77 13.60 -15.69
C GLY A 135 -37.89 12.42 -15.27
N ALA A 136 -36.79 12.16 -16.00
CA ALA A 136 -35.80 11.14 -15.69
C ALA A 136 -34.38 11.65 -15.90
N VAL A 137 -33.43 11.04 -15.19
CA VAL A 137 -31.99 11.28 -15.40
C VAL A 137 -31.36 10.12 -16.16
N TYR A 138 -30.55 10.47 -17.15
CA TYR A 138 -29.79 9.55 -17.99
C TYR A 138 -28.29 9.77 -17.79
N LEU A 139 -27.53 8.69 -17.95
CA LEU A 139 -26.09 8.64 -17.84
C LEU A 139 -25.48 8.08 -19.13
N THR A 140 -24.45 8.75 -19.66
CA THR A 140 -23.71 8.26 -20.83
C THR A 140 -22.35 7.71 -20.40
N GLY A 141 -22.08 6.44 -20.71
CA GLY A 141 -20.84 5.76 -20.32
C GLY A 141 -20.68 4.37 -20.93
N GLU A 142 -19.50 3.78 -20.74
CA GLU A 142 -19.26 2.37 -21.09
C GLU A 142 -19.72 1.46 -19.93
N GLU A 143 -20.42 0.37 -20.25
CA GLU A 143 -20.89 -0.61 -19.25
C GLU A 143 -19.76 -1.16 -18.37
N SER A 144 -18.59 -1.43 -18.96
CA SER A 144 -17.39 -1.91 -18.26
C SER A 144 -16.89 -0.92 -17.22
N ALA A 145 -16.90 0.38 -17.53
CA ALA A 145 -16.53 1.45 -16.61
C ALA A 145 -17.54 1.61 -15.47
N ILE A 146 -18.84 1.49 -15.78
CA ILE A 146 -19.92 1.53 -14.77
C ILE A 146 -19.77 0.36 -13.79
N LYS A 147 -19.63 -0.87 -14.30
CA LYS A 147 -19.49 -2.08 -13.47
C LYS A 147 -18.22 -2.09 -12.62
N SER A 148 -17.08 -1.72 -13.22
CA SER A 148 -15.79 -1.75 -12.52
C SER A 148 -15.60 -0.57 -11.57
N SER A 149 -16.26 0.57 -11.82
CA SER A 149 -15.99 1.86 -11.18
C SER A 149 -14.53 2.32 -11.32
N LYS A 150 -13.81 1.84 -12.34
CA LYS A 150 -12.37 2.07 -12.52
C LYS A 150 -12.06 2.70 -13.88
N ARG A 151 -11.13 3.65 -13.88
CA ARG A 151 -10.48 4.23 -15.05
C ARG A 151 -8.97 4.19 -14.84
N GLN A 152 -8.27 3.37 -15.61
CA GLN A 152 -6.83 3.18 -15.42
C GLN A 152 -6.04 4.49 -15.65
N PRO A 153 -4.92 4.70 -14.94
CA PRO A 153 -3.98 5.77 -15.20
C PRO A 153 -3.44 5.75 -16.63
N LYS A 154 -3.17 6.95 -17.16
CA LYS A 154 -2.57 7.10 -18.50
C LYS A 154 -1.07 6.87 -18.43
N VAL A 155 -0.65 5.61 -18.43
CA VAL A 155 0.79 5.26 -18.34
C VAL A 155 1.47 5.04 -19.69
N LYS A 156 0.72 4.94 -20.79
CA LYS A 156 1.27 4.61 -22.11
C LYS A 156 2.31 5.64 -22.56
N CYS A 157 3.49 5.16 -22.91
CA CYS A 157 4.57 5.95 -23.47
C CYS A 157 5.14 5.20 -24.68
N ALA A 158 5.45 5.92 -25.77
CA ALA A 158 6.16 5.31 -26.89
C ALA A 158 7.53 4.83 -26.42
N GLU A 159 7.98 3.69 -26.97
CA GLU A 159 9.30 3.13 -26.65
C GLU A 159 10.39 4.18 -26.82
N PHE A 160 11.28 4.18 -25.84
CA PHE A 160 12.41 5.07 -25.81
C PHE A 160 13.47 4.62 -26.83
N GLY A 161 13.65 5.42 -27.89
CA GLY A 161 14.86 5.40 -28.70
C GLY A 161 15.92 6.28 -28.06
N SER A 162 17.04 5.69 -27.63
CA SER A 162 18.31 6.34 -27.23
C SER A 162 18.23 7.84 -26.86
N VAL A 163 17.71 8.21 -25.69
CA VAL A 163 17.79 9.61 -25.21
C VAL A 163 18.84 9.69 -24.09
N GLN A 164 20.06 10.05 -24.46
CA GLN A 164 20.87 10.87 -23.55
C GLN A 164 20.04 12.14 -23.30
N ASP A 165 19.41 12.25 -22.13
CA ASP A 165 19.40 13.48 -21.32
C ASP A 165 18.46 13.42 -20.10
N ASP A 166 17.47 12.49 -20.03
CA ASP A 166 16.63 12.33 -18.82
C ASP A 166 16.24 10.87 -18.52
N HIS A 167 16.71 10.37 -17.38
CA HIS A 167 16.55 9.01 -16.88
C HIS A 167 16.38 9.00 -15.36
N VAL A 168 15.26 8.46 -14.88
CA VAL A 168 14.99 8.23 -13.47
C VAL A 168 15.37 6.79 -13.11
N VAL A 169 16.23 6.63 -12.12
CA VAL A 169 16.49 5.34 -11.47
C VAL A 169 15.79 5.32 -10.11
N VAL A 170 15.00 4.26 -9.87
CA VAL A 170 14.34 4.00 -8.58
C VAL A 170 14.97 2.76 -7.95
N VAL A 171 15.49 2.90 -6.73
CA VAL A 171 16.10 1.79 -5.97
C VAL A 171 15.08 1.29 -4.94
N GLY A 172 14.50 0.12 -5.21
CA GLY A 172 13.42 -0.49 -4.43
C GLY A 172 12.13 -0.65 -5.26
N GLY A 173 11.39 -1.73 -5.03
CA GLY A 173 10.17 -2.10 -5.77
C GLY A 173 8.87 -2.03 -4.96
N GLY A 174 8.79 -1.15 -3.95
CA GLY A 174 7.65 -1.07 -3.02
C GLY A 174 6.51 -0.13 -3.44
N SER A 175 5.64 0.20 -2.48
CA SER A 175 4.50 1.11 -2.66
C SER A 175 4.90 2.50 -3.19
N GLY A 176 6.00 3.04 -2.63
CA GLY A 176 6.52 4.35 -3.05
C GLY A 176 6.92 4.34 -4.51
N THR A 177 7.58 3.28 -4.97
CA THR A 177 7.94 3.08 -6.38
C THR A 177 6.71 3.07 -7.28
N LEU A 178 5.63 2.39 -6.88
CA LEU A 178 4.37 2.42 -7.63
C LEU A 178 3.84 3.87 -7.74
N GLY A 179 3.85 4.62 -6.65
CA GLY A 179 3.49 6.04 -6.63
C GLY A 179 4.36 6.90 -7.56
N VAL A 180 5.67 6.64 -7.62
CA VAL A 180 6.61 7.36 -8.50
C VAL A 180 6.32 7.07 -9.97
N VAL A 181 6.31 5.79 -10.36
CA VAL A 181 6.25 5.44 -11.79
C VAL A 181 4.92 5.81 -12.42
N GLU A 182 3.81 5.66 -11.68
CA GLU A 182 2.49 6.08 -12.14
C GLU A 182 2.42 7.61 -12.26
N SER A 183 2.81 8.34 -11.22
CA SER A 183 2.73 9.80 -11.22
C SER A 183 3.65 10.44 -12.26
N LEU A 184 4.86 9.90 -12.50
CA LEU A 184 5.72 10.39 -13.57
C LEU A 184 5.01 10.30 -14.93
N ARG A 185 4.38 9.16 -15.24
CA ARG A 185 3.68 8.99 -16.52
C ARG A 185 2.40 9.80 -16.62
N GLU A 186 1.60 9.85 -15.55
CA GLU A 186 0.39 10.67 -15.47
C GLU A 186 0.67 12.16 -15.72
N ASN A 187 1.79 12.66 -15.19
CA ASN A 187 2.23 14.04 -15.36
C ASN A 187 3.07 14.27 -16.64
N GLY A 188 3.16 13.27 -17.52
CA GLY A 188 3.73 13.43 -18.85
C GLY A 188 5.26 13.29 -18.95
N TYR A 189 5.94 12.80 -17.91
CA TYR A 189 7.38 12.49 -17.97
C TYR A 189 7.68 11.51 -19.11
N LYS A 190 8.58 11.90 -20.01
CA LYS A 190 8.94 11.12 -21.22
C LYS A 190 10.28 10.39 -21.11
N GLY A 191 11.09 10.70 -20.10
CA GLY A 191 12.39 10.08 -19.92
C GLY A 191 12.30 8.60 -19.52
N GLY A 192 13.46 7.93 -19.59
CA GLY A 192 13.60 6.54 -19.18
C GLY A 192 13.29 6.36 -17.69
N ILE A 193 12.75 5.20 -17.32
CA ILE A 193 12.55 4.80 -15.92
C ILE A 193 13.12 3.41 -15.74
N THR A 194 14.09 3.27 -14.84
CA THR A 194 14.59 1.95 -14.39
C THR A 194 14.26 1.77 -12.91
N VAL A 195 13.59 0.68 -12.57
CA VAL A 195 13.39 0.23 -11.19
C VAL A 195 14.34 -0.92 -10.91
N ILE A 196 15.13 -0.82 -9.85
CA ILE A 196 16.04 -1.89 -9.41
C ILE A 196 15.48 -2.49 -8.12
N SER A 197 15.25 -3.79 -8.08
CA SER A 197 14.68 -4.48 -6.91
C SER A 197 15.21 -5.90 -6.77
N ASN A 198 15.50 -6.32 -5.54
CA ASN A 198 15.97 -7.67 -5.22
C ASN A 198 14.83 -8.64 -4.86
N GLU A 199 13.57 -8.20 -4.88
CA GLU A 199 12.44 -9.05 -4.45
C GLU A 199 12.02 -10.10 -5.50
N GLY A 200 12.36 -9.90 -6.79
CA GLY A 200 12.07 -10.84 -7.88
C GLY A 200 10.64 -10.77 -8.43
N TYR A 201 9.89 -9.71 -8.13
CA TYR A 201 8.52 -9.49 -8.64
C TYR A 201 8.21 -7.98 -8.74
N TYR A 202 7.20 -7.63 -9.54
CA TYR A 202 6.65 -6.26 -9.59
C TYR A 202 5.94 -5.87 -8.28
N PRO A 203 5.78 -4.56 -7.97
CA PRO A 203 5.10 -4.08 -6.78
C PRO A 203 3.80 -4.84 -6.44
N ILE A 204 3.74 -5.29 -5.18
CA ILE A 204 2.64 -6.09 -4.63
C ILE A 204 1.87 -5.36 -3.54
N ASP A 205 0.65 -5.79 -3.24
CA ASP A 205 -0.07 -5.45 -2.03
C ASP A 205 0.53 -6.11 -0.79
N ARG A 206 1.55 -5.49 -0.21
CA ARG A 206 2.24 -6.03 0.97
C ARG A 206 1.32 -6.14 2.18
N THR A 207 0.21 -5.40 2.22
CA THR A 207 -0.69 -5.39 3.37
C THR A 207 -1.46 -6.70 3.53
N LYS A 208 -1.58 -7.49 2.46
CA LYS A 208 -2.20 -8.82 2.48
C LYS A 208 -1.32 -9.92 3.06
N LEU A 209 -0.01 -9.68 3.18
CA LEU A 209 0.96 -10.68 3.63
C LEU A 209 0.77 -11.07 5.09
N SER A 210 0.49 -10.11 5.97
CA SER A 210 0.25 -10.35 7.41
C SER A 210 -1.22 -10.59 7.76
N LYS A 211 -2.16 -10.16 6.90
CA LYS A 211 -3.61 -10.24 7.16
C LYS A 211 -4.24 -11.52 6.63
N ALA A 212 -4.05 -11.77 5.34
CA ALA A 212 -4.63 -12.93 4.65
C ALA A 212 -3.61 -14.06 4.48
N LEU A 213 -2.36 -13.86 4.95
CA LEU A 213 -1.23 -14.75 4.71
C LEU A 213 -1.11 -15.16 3.22
N MET A 214 -1.40 -14.20 2.33
CA MET A 214 -1.51 -14.47 0.91
C MET A 214 -0.12 -14.75 0.31
N THR A 215 0.00 -15.87 -0.40
CA THR A 215 1.24 -16.32 -1.06
C THR A 215 1.15 -16.29 -2.59
N ASP A 216 -0.06 -16.16 -3.14
CA ASP A 216 -0.32 -16.11 -4.57
C ASP A 216 0.09 -14.76 -5.17
N LEU A 217 1.28 -14.73 -5.75
CA LEU A 217 1.86 -13.54 -6.39
C LEU A 217 0.93 -12.89 -7.42
N SER A 218 0.17 -13.69 -8.18
CA SER A 218 -0.72 -13.15 -9.22
C SER A 218 -1.87 -12.31 -8.66
N LYS A 219 -2.27 -12.57 -7.40
CA LYS A 219 -3.31 -11.82 -6.67
C LYS A 219 -2.75 -10.68 -5.81
N LEU A 220 -1.44 -10.67 -5.64
CA LEU A 220 -0.71 -9.67 -4.88
C LEU A 220 -0.22 -8.54 -5.78
N GLN A 221 0.23 -8.82 -7.00
CA GLN A 221 0.74 -7.81 -7.92
C GLN A 221 -0.34 -6.80 -8.29
N TRP A 222 -0.03 -5.52 -8.11
CA TRP A 222 -0.97 -4.44 -8.37
C TRP A 222 -1.16 -4.15 -9.86
N ARG A 223 -0.07 -4.35 -10.62
CA ARG A 223 -0.02 -4.17 -12.07
C ARG A 223 0.67 -5.37 -12.68
N ASN A 224 0.22 -5.75 -13.87
CA ASN A 224 0.84 -6.81 -14.64
C ASN A 224 2.05 -6.28 -15.43
N LYS A 225 2.76 -7.19 -16.09
CA LYS A 225 3.91 -6.89 -16.95
C LYS A 225 3.58 -5.86 -18.04
N ASP A 226 2.46 -6.04 -18.74
CA ASP A 226 2.04 -5.19 -19.86
C ASP A 226 1.87 -3.72 -19.47
N PHE A 227 1.44 -3.45 -18.23
CA PHE A 227 1.34 -2.09 -17.71
C PHE A 227 2.69 -1.37 -17.69
N TYR A 228 3.73 -2.06 -17.19
CA TYR A 228 5.08 -1.48 -17.09
C TYR A 228 5.76 -1.38 -18.46
N GLU A 229 5.63 -2.41 -19.29
CA GLU A 229 6.18 -2.39 -20.66
C GLU A 229 5.51 -1.30 -21.51
N GLY A 230 4.18 -1.17 -21.44
CA GLY A 230 3.44 -0.10 -22.12
C GLY A 230 3.81 1.30 -21.65
N GLY A 231 4.35 1.44 -20.43
CA GLY A 231 4.90 2.69 -19.91
C GLY A 231 6.40 2.85 -20.12
N SER A 232 7.07 1.96 -20.85
CA SER A 232 8.53 1.95 -21.00
C SER A 232 9.27 2.03 -19.66
N ILE A 233 8.84 1.21 -18.69
CA ILE A 233 9.44 1.11 -17.36
C ILE A 233 10.23 -0.20 -17.30
N LYS A 234 11.56 -0.09 -17.19
CA LYS A 234 12.46 -1.25 -17.08
C LYS A 234 12.54 -1.68 -15.62
N PHE A 235 12.30 -2.97 -15.35
CA PHE A 235 12.62 -3.57 -14.06
C PHE A 235 13.92 -4.36 -14.18
N VAL A 236 14.88 -4.06 -13.31
CA VAL A 236 16.15 -4.78 -13.15
C VAL A 236 16.08 -5.55 -11.84
N GLN A 237 16.28 -6.85 -11.91
CA GLN A 237 16.40 -7.68 -10.72
C GLN A 237 17.83 -7.57 -10.19
N GLY A 238 17.99 -7.05 -8.98
CA GLY A 238 19.30 -6.86 -8.37
C GLY A 238 19.20 -6.06 -7.07
N GLU A 239 20.22 -6.18 -6.24
CA GLU A 239 20.37 -5.39 -5.02
C GLU A 239 21.39 -4.28 -5.27
N VAL A 240 21.05 -3.02 -4.96
CA VAL A 240 22.00 -1.91 -5.03
C VAL A 240 22.86 -1.92 -3.77
N ASN A 241 24.18 -1.95 -3.94
CA ASN A 241 25.14 -1.97 -2.83
C ASN A 241 25.97 -0.67 -2.73
N ASN A 242 25.90 0.22 -3.73
CA ASN A 242 26.59 1.49 -3.72
C ASN A 242 25.87 2.53 -4.60
N VAL A 243 26.04 3.80 -4.24
CA VAL A 243 25.58 4.95 -5.03
C VAL A 243 26.74 5.92 -5.16
N ASP A 244 27.07 6.31 -6.38
CA ASP A 244 27.96 7.43 -6.64
C ASP A 244 27.12 8.66 -6.98
N PHE A 245 27.02 9.60 -6.03
CA PHE A 245 26.26 10.84 -6.21
C PHE A 245 26.96 11.84 -7.12
N SER A 246 28.30 11.80 -7.20
CA SER A 246 29.09 12.69 -8.07
C SER A 246 29.10 12.18 -9.51
N GLY A 247 29.36 10.88 -9.68
CA GLY A 247 29.34 10.19 -10.97
C GLY A 247 27.93 9.89 -11.48
N ARG A 248 26.90 10.05 -10.63
CA ARG A 248 25.48 9.82 -10.93
C ARG A 248 25.16 8.42 -11.45
N PHE A 249 25.62 7.40 -10.75
CA PHE A 249 25.25 6.02 -11.03
C PHE A 249 25.02 5.22 -9.74
N VAL A 250 24.32 4.11 -9.86
CA VAL A 250 24.21 3.08 -8.81
C VAL A 250 24.92 1.82 -9.27
N THR A 251 25.44 1.05 -8.31
CA THR A 251 26.07 -0.25 -8.58
C THR A 251 25.26 -1.35 -7.93
N THR A 252 24.96 -2.42 -8.68
CA THR A 252 24.32 -3.61 -8.12
C THR A 252 25.36 -4.54 -7.47
N SER A 253 24.90 -5.48 -6.65
CA SER A 253 25.74 -6.53 -6.05
C SER A 253 26.45 -7.41 -7.09
N GLU A 254 25.89 -7.51 -8.30
CA GLU A 254 26.47 -8.21 -9.45
C GLU A 254 27.48 -7.35 -10.24
N GLY A 255 27.66 -6.09 -9.85
CA GLY A 255 28.62 -5.16 -10.46
C GLY A 255 28.09 -4.36 -11.65
N GLU A 256 26.79 -4.47 -11.99
CA GLU A 256 26.18 -3.65 -13.03
C GLU A 256 26.14 -2.19 -12.58
N LYS A 257 26.61 -1.28 -13.44
CA LYS A 257 26.49 0.17 -13.24
C LYS A 257 25.31 0.70 -14.03
N ILE A 258 24.45 1.46 -13.37
CA ILE A 258 23.26 2.06 -13.98
C ILE A 258 23.30 3.56 -13.70
N ASP A 259 23.56 4.33 -14.76
CA ASP A 259 23.58 5.79 -14.72
C ASP A 259 22.18 6.35 -14.47
N TYR A 260 22.10 7.55 -13.89
CA TYR A 260 20.86 8.28 -13.69
C TYR A 260 21.04 9.77 -13.89
N THR A 261 19.96 10.43 -14.26
CA THR A 261 19.85 11.90 -14.17
C THR A 261 19.15 12.31 -12.89
N LYS A 262 18.24 11.44 -12.41
CA LYS A 262 17.45 11.60 -11.19
C LYS A 262 17.40 10.27 -10.46
N LEU A 263 17.59 10.28 -9.14
CA LEU A 263 17.63 9.06 -8.32
C LEU A 263 16.53 9.11 -7.26
N VAL A 264 15.75 8.04 -7.14
CA VAL A 264 14.78 7.87 -6.06
C VAL A 264 15.17 6.66 -5.23
N LEU A 265 15.53 6.89 -3.97
CA LEU A 265 15.82 5.86 -2.98
C LEU A 265 14.50 5.45 -2.30
N ALA A 266 14.11 4.19 -2.45
CA ALA A 266 12.80 3.66 -2.03
C ALA A 266 12.93 2.22 -1.46
N THR A 267 14.03 1.92 -0.78
CA THR A 267 14.39 0.57 -0.31
C THR A 267 13.54 0.06 0.86
N GLY A 268 12.76 0.94 1.51
CA GLY A 268 11.84 0.56 2.58
C GLY A 268 12.54 0.13 3.87
N GLY A 269 11.97 -0.84 4.59
CA GLY A 269 12.49 -1.32 5.87
C GLY A 269 12.92 -2.78 5.87
N THR A 270 13.95 -3.08 6.65
CA THR A 270 14.44 -4.42 6.96
C THR A 270 13.93 -4.84 8.33
N PRO A 271 13.24 -5.99 8.47
CA PRO A 271 12.84 -6.52 9.77
C PRO A 271 14.03 -6.74 10.70
N ARG A 272 13.89 -6.32 11.96
CA ARG A 272 14.91 -6.55 12.97
C ARG A 272 14.92 -8.03 13.39
N ARG A 273 16.12 -8.55 13.65
CA ARG A 273 16.34 -9.85 14.28
C ARG A 273 16.82 -9.66 15.71
N LEU A 274 16.52 -10.63 16.56
CA LEU A 274 16.96 -10.60 17.96
C LEU A 274 18.43 -11.05 18.07
N PRO A 275 19.30 -10.27 18.72
CA PRO A 275 20.69 -10.64 18.95
C PRO A 275 20.85 -11.57 20.18
N LEU A 276 19.95 -12.53 20.34
CA LEU A 276 19.88 -13.45 21.48
C LEU A 276 20.21 -14.88 21.05
N GLU A 277 20.57 -15.74 22.00
CA GLU A 277 20.90 -17.15 21.75
C GLU A 277 19.72 -17.88 21.08
N GLY A 278 20.04 -18.80 20.17
CA GLY A 278 19.07 -19.59 19.40
C GLY A 278 18.43 -18.82 18.24
N PHE A 279 18.05 -17.55 18.41
CA PHE A 279 17.30 -16.77 17.41
C PHE A 279 18.00 -16.55 16.06
N LYS A 280 19.32 -16.72 16.01
CA LYS A 280 20.12 -16.59 14.77
C LYS A 280 20.45 -17.92 14.11
N ASN A 281 20.44 -19.02 14.88
CA ASN A 281 21.05 -20.28 14.47
C ASN A 281 20.03 -21.41 14.34
N LEU A 282 18.84 -21.27 14.94
CA LEU A 282 17.75 -22.22 14.81
C LEU A 282 16.85 -21.87 13.63
N ASP A 283 16.44 -22.92 12.92
CA ASP A 283 15.40 -22.87 11.90
C ASP A 283 14.01 -22.69 12.52
N ASN A 284 13.00 -22.47 11.67
CA ASN A 284 11.61 -22.15 12.05
C ASN A 284 11.44 -20.84 12.83
N ILE A 285 12.41 -19.94 12.71
CA ILE A 285 12.34 -18.57 13.24
C ILE A 285 12.28 -17.60 12.06
N PHE A 286 11.13 -16.95 11.91
CA PHE A 286 10.81 -16.14 10.74
C PHE A 286 10.68 -14.66 11.07
N THR A 287 10.97 -13.83 10.07
CA THR A 287 10.49 -12.45 9.98
C THR A 287 9.46 -12.38 8.87
N LEU A 288 8.59 -11.37 8.83
CA LEU A 288 7.62 -11.19 7.76
C LEU A 288 7.83 -9.83 7.07
N ARG A 289 8.24 -9.85 5.79
CA ARG A 289 8.30 -8.65 4.95
C ARG A 289 7.91 -8.93 3.51
N SER A 290 8.39 -10.03 2.93
CA SER A 290 8.19 -10.41 1.53
C SER A 290 7.14 -11.52 1.39
N VAL A 291 6.68 -11.75 0.16
CA VAL A 291 5.83 -12.91 -0.15
C VAL A 291 6.57 -14.23 0.14
N HIS A 292 7.90 -14.24 -0.03
CA HIS A 292 8.75 -15.41 0.23
C HIS A 292 8.73 -15.75 1.71
N ASP A 293 8.78 -14.75 2.58
CA ASP A 293 8.66 -14.93 4.04
C ASP A 293 7.29 -15.49 4.41
N THR A 294 6.23 -14.91 3.84
CA THR A 294 4.85 -15.36 4.08
C THR A 294 4.68 -16.82 3.64
N LYS A 295 5.25 -17.19 2.50
CA LYS A 295 5.22 -18.57 2.01
C LYS A 295 5.94 -19.51 2.98
N LYS A 296 7.13 -19.16 3.45
CA LYS A 296 7.87 -19.97 4.44
C LYS A 296 7.07 -20.17 5.73
N ILE A 297 6.41 -19.12 6.22
CA ILE A 297 5.55 -19.19 7.41
C ILE A 297 4.35 -20.12 7.16
N VAL A 298 3.62 -19.94 6.05
CA VAL A 298 2.45 -20.76 5.72
C VAL A 298 2.83 -22.22 5.50
N ASP A 299 3.92 -22.49 4.78
CA ASP A 299 4.44 -23.85 4.57
C ASP A 299 4.82 -24.51 5.90
N GLN A 300 5.45 -23.75 6.81
CA GLN A 300 5.86 -24.27 8.13
C GLN A 300 4.67 -24.51 9.07
N ILE A 301 3.61 -23.70 8.96
CA ILE A 301 2.35 -23.98 9.65
C ILE A 301 1.78 -25.30 9.13
N GLY A 302 1.64 -25.45 7.81
CA GLY A 302 1.14 -26.67 7.20
C GLY A 302 -0.27 -27.03 7.70
N GLU A 303 -0.39 -28.18 8.35
CA GLU A 303 -1.64 -28.59 9.02
C GLU A 303 -1.88 -27.82 10.33
N LYS A 304 -3.15 -27.69 10.71
CA LYS A 304 -3.62 -26.98 11.92
C LYS A 304 -3.01 -27.56 13.20
N GLY A 305 -3.08 -26.78 14.28
CA GLY A 305 -2.70 -27.21 15.63
C GLY A 305 -1.25 -26.93 16.01
N LYS A 306 -0.58 -26.00 15.32
CA LYS A 306 0.79 -25.58 15.68
C LYS A 306 0.81 -24.71 16.92
N LYS A 307 1.93 -24.77 17.65
CA LYS A 307 2.29 -23.79 18.69
C LYS A 307 3.10 -22.67 18.04
N ILE A 308 2.49 -21.50 17.90
CA ILE A 308 3.09 -20.34 17.25
C ILE A 308 3.42 -19.31 18.32
N VAL A 309 4.70 -18.98 18.45
CA VAL A 309 5.15 -17.88 19.32
C VAL A 309 5.47 -16.66 18.47
N VAL A 310 4.80 -15.55 18.74
CA VAL A 310 5.06 -14.25 18.12
C VAL A 310 5.82 -13.39 19.13
N VAL A 311 7.04 -12.98 18.79
CA VAL A 311 7.83 -12.06 19.62
C VAL A 311 7.65 -10.64 19.10
N GLY A 312 7.02 -9.78 19.88
CA GLY A 312 6.69 -8.41 19.54
C GLY A 312 5.19 -8.19 19.41
N SER A 313 4.68 -7.17 20.11
CA SER A 313 3.26 -6.81 20.20
C SER A 313 2.85 -5.70 19.22
N SER A 314 3.60 -5.57 18.10
CA SER A 314 3.38 -4.56 17.06
C SER A 314 2.34 -5.00 16.02
N PHE A 315 1.91 -4.09 15.12
CA PHE A 315 0.82 -4.36 14.16
C PHE A 315 1.01 -5.65 13.36
N ILE A 316 2.20 -5.89 12.80
CA ILE A 316 2.47 -7.09 11.99
C ILE A 316 2.39 -8.36 12.84
N GLY A 317 2.94 -8.32 14.06
CA GLY A 317 2.89 -9.45 14.99
C GLY A 317 1.46 -9.80 15.38
N ILE A 318 0.65 -8.78 15.72
CA ILE A 318 -0.75 -8.99 16.08
C ILE A 318 -1.61 -9.42 14.89
N GLU A 319 -1.39 -8.87 13.69
CA GLU A 319 -2.10 -9.30 12.48
C GLU A 319 -1.86 -10.79 12.19
N LEU A 320 -0.60 -11.24 12.29
CA LEU A 320 -0.26 -12.64 12.10
C LEU A 320 -0.85 -13.53 13.20
N ALA A 321 -0.81 -13.06 14.46
CA ALA A 321 -1.42 -13.80 15.56
C ALA A 321 -2.93 -13.99 15.33
N VAL A 322 -3.63 -12.94 14.92
CA VAL A 322 -5.06 -12.98 14.56
C VAL A 322 -5.32 -13.92 13.39
N ALA A 323 -4.48 -13.86 12.34
CA ALA A 323 -4.66 -14.65 11.13
C ALA A 323 -4.47 -16.16 11.36
N THR A 324 -3.81 -16.56 12.46
CA THR A 324 -3.44 -17.94 12.73
C THR A 324 -4.14 -18.56 13.95
N ALA A 325 -4.65 -17.75 14.88
CA ALA A 325 -5.20 -18.21 16.17
C ALA A 325 -6.46 -19.09 16.05
N GLY A 326 -7.24 -18.98 14.96
CA GLY A 326 -8.43 -19.81 14.78
C GLY A 326 -8.12 -21.31 14.60
N ASP A 327 -6.90 -21.63 14.18
CA ASP A 327 -6.47 -22.98 13.81
C ASP A 327 -5.24 -23.46 14.60
N ASN A 328 -4.66 -22.62 15.46
CA ASN A 328 -3.36 -22.86 16.11
C ASN A 328 -3.34 -22.31 17.55
N ASP A 329 -2.43 -22.83 18.37
CA ASP A 329 -2.14 -22.26 19.69
C ASP A 329 -1.15 -21.10 19.54
N VAL A 330 -1.65 -19.87 19.66
CA VAL A 330 -0.88 -18.66 19.38
C VAL A 330 -0.59 -17.90 20.66
N THR A 331 0.70 -17.64 20.90
CA THR A 331 1.18 -16.84 22.02
C THR A 331 1.94 -15.61 21.50
N VAL A 332 1.59 -14.42 22.00
CA VAL A 332 2.28 -13.16 21.73
C VAL A 332 3.07 -12.73 22.96
N ILE A 333 4.33 -12.38 22.77
CA ILE A 333 5.21 -11.84 23.82
C ILE A 333 5.47 -10.37 23.51
N GLY A 334 5.27 -9.49 24.50
CA GLY A 334 5.54 -8.05 24.38
C GLY A 334 6.28 -7.52 25.61
N MET A 335 7.20 -6.58 25.40
CA MET A 335 7.91 -5.91 26.48
C MET A 335 7.08 -4.79 27.11
N GLU A 336 6.16 -4.23 26.32
CA GLU A 336 5.17 -3.25 26.74
C GLU A 336 4.16 -3.85 27.73
N ASN A 337 3.42 -3.01 28.45
CA ASN A 337 2.38 -3.47 29.38
C ASN A 337 1.15 -4.00 28.65
N VAL A 338 0.86 -3.43 27.46
CA VAL A 338 -0.23 -3.83 26.57
C VAL A 338 0.23 -3.79 25.11
N PRO A 339 -0.41 -4.55 24.19
CA PRO A 339 -0.07 -4.48 22.78
C PRO A 339 -0.30 -3.07 22.23
N LEU A 340 0.59 -2.65 21.33
CA LEU A 340 0.52 -1.35 20.64
C LEU A 340 0.56 -0.12 21.57
N GLU A 341 1.02 -0.27 22.82
CA GLU A 341 1.05 0.81 23.84
C GLU A 341 1.66 2.11 23.31
N ARG A 342 2.79 2.01 22.60
CA ARG A 342 3.51 3.18 22.06
C ARG A 342 2.70 3.98 21.04
N VAL A 343 1.76 3.35 20.33
CA VAL A 343 0.99 3.96 19.24
C VAL A 343 -0.43 4.31 19.68
N LEU A 344 -1.08 3.41 20.43
CA LEU A 344 -2.49 3.52 20.79
C LEU A 344 -2.73 3.83 22.28
N GLY A 345 -1.67 3.83 23.10
CA GLY A 345 -1.77 4.04 24.54
C GLY A 345 -2.40 2.87 25.29
N GLU A 346 -2.30 2.93 26.62
CA GLU A 346 -2.65 1.83 27.50
C GLU A 346 -4.14 1.44 27.43
N LYS A 347 -5.04 2.44 27.45
CA LYS A 347 -6.50 2.21 27.45
C LYS A 347 -6.98 1.45 26.22
N VAL A 348 -6.52 1.85 25.03
CA VAL A 348 -6.91 1.18 23.77
C VAL A 348 -6.20 -0.17 23.66
N GLY A 349 -4.89 -0.23 23.96
CA GLY A 349 -4.12 -1.47 23.92
C GLY A 349 -4.70 -2.56 24.84
N SER A 350 -5.09 -2.21 26.07
CA SER A 350 -5.71 -3.14 27.02
C SER A 350 -7.03 -3.71 26.50
N GLY A 351 -7.89 -2.87 25.92
CA GLY A 351 -9.15 -3.34 25.34
C GLY A 351 -8.93 -4.24 24.13
N LEU A 352 -7.97 -3.92 23.26
CA LEU A 352 -7.59 -4.78 22.14
C LEU A 352 -7.04 -6.13 22.61
N GLN A 353 -6.19 -6.14 23.63
CA GLN A 353 -5.70 -7.37 24.25
C GLN A 353 -6.86 -8.24 24.71
N LYS A 354 -7.78 -7.70 25.52
CA LYS A 354 -8.96 -8.41 26.01
C LYS A 354 -9.82 -8.98 24.87
N ALA A 355 -10.02 -8.20 23.80
CA ALA A 355 -10.79 -8.63 22.64
C ALA A 355 -10.12 -9.80 21.90
N LEU A 356 -8.79 -9.84 21.86
CA LEU A 356 -7.99 -10.88 21.19
C LEU A 356 -7.81 -12.14 22.06
N GLU A 357 -7.70 -11.99 23.37
CA GLU A 357 -7.74 -13.10 24.33
C GLU A 357 -9.08 -13.85 24.22
N GLY A 358 -10.18 -13.13 24.06
CA GLY A 358 -11.50 -13.71 23.75
C GLY A 358 -11.56 -14.50 22.43
N LYS A 359 -10.54 -14.38 21.56
CA LYS A 359 -10.39 -15.13 20.30
C LYS A 359 -9.29 -16.21 20.38
N GLY A 360 -8.77 -16.49 21.57
CA GLY A 360 -7.80 -17.56 21.81
C GLY A 360 -6.32 -17.16 21.69
N VAL A 361 -6.01 -15.87 21.48
CA VAL A 361 -4.62 -15.39 21.50
C VAL A 361 -4.16 -15.27 22.95
N LYS A 362 -3.02 -15.87 23.29
CA LYS A 362 -2.41 -15.75 24.63
C LYS A 362 -1.39 -14.61 24.63
N PHE A 363 -1.38 -13.79 25.67
CA PHE A 363 -0.44 -12.68 25.80
C PHE A 363 0.47 -12.86 27.01
N TYR A 364 1.77 -12.63 26.80
CA TYR A 364 2.78 -12.44 27.83
C TYR A 364 3.34 -11.03 27.66
N MET A 365 2.67 -10.06 28.30
CA MET A 365 3.07 -8.66 28.30
C MET A 365 3.99 -8.34 29.49
N GLY A 366 4.70 -7.22 29.44
CA GLY A 366 5.75 -6.89 30.41
C GLY A 366 6.89 -7.92 30.44
N ALA A 367 7.02 -8.72 29.38
CA ALA A 367 7.85 -9.90 29.34
C ALA A 367 9.06 -9.71 28.42
N SER A 368 10.22 -10.20 28.85
CA SER A 368 11.46 -10.18 28.07
C SER A 368 11.86 -11.60 27.68
N VAL A 369 12.10 -11.79 26.39
CA VAL A 369 12.70 -13.02 25.86
C VAL A 369 14.17 -13.10 26.30
N ASP A 370 14.59 -14.31 26.66
CA ASP A 370 15.99 -14.64 26.98
C ASP A 370 16.68 -15.35 25.79
N LYS A 371 16.14 -16.50 25.37
CA LYS A 371 16.69 -17.32 24.29
C LYS A 371 15.64 -18.20 23.62
N ALA A 372 15.95 -18.67 22.41
CA ALA A 372 15.22 -19.75 21.77
C ALA A 372 15.98 -21.06 21.98
N GLU A 373 15.26 -22.14 22.32
CA GLU A 373 15.86 -23.45 22.59
C GLU A 373 15.50 -24.45 21.49
N PRO A 374 16.41 -25.39 21.18
CA PRO A 374 16.21 -26.37 20.13
C PRO A 374 15.07 -27.34 20.44
N SER A 375 14.45 -27.88 19.39
CA SER A 375 13.46 -28.96 19.50
C SER A 375 14.11 -30.27 19.92
N ALA A 376 13.38 -31.04 20.73
CA ALA A 376 13.79 -32.38 21.13
C ALA A 376 13.80 -33.37 19.95
N SER A 377 12.96 -33.15 18.93
CA SER A 377 12.89 -34.01 17.74
C SER A 377 13.89 -33.62 16.64
N ASP A 378 14.34 -32.37 16.62
CA ASP A 378 15.29 -31.85 15.65
C ASP A 378 16.03 -30.64 16.24
N ALA A 379 17.28 -30.85 16.64
CA ALA A 379 18.08 -29.82 17.32
C ALA A 379 18.43 -28.60 16.44
N SER A 380 18.18 -28.68 15.12
CA SER A 380 18.35 -27.54 14.21
C SER A 380 17.19 -26.56 14.25
N LYS A 381 16.02 -26.97 14.75
CA LYS A 381 14.80 -26.15 14.77
C LYS A 381 14.48 -25.64 16.17
N VAL A 382 13.76 -24.53 16.26
CA VAL A 382 13.17 -24.09 17.53
C VAL A 382 12.17 -25.14 18.06
N GLY A 383 12.22 -25.38 19.37
CA GLY A 383 11.19 -26.14 20.10
C GLY A 383 10.54 -25.33 21.22
N SER A 384 11.16 -24.23 21.66
CA SER A 384 10.60 -23.34 22.66
C SER A 384 11.30 -21.99 22.73
N VAL A 385 10.63 -21.02 23.37
CA VAL A 385 11.17 -19.70 23.73
C VAL A 385 11.17 -19.58 25.25
N SER A 386 12.33 -19.26 25.82
CA SER A 386 12.49 -19.00 27.25
C SER A 386 12.44 -17.50 27.52
N LEU A 387 11.71 -17.12 28.56
CA LEU A 387 11.63 -15.76 29.07
C LEU A 387 12.59 -15.58 30.25
N LYS A 388 12.96 -14.33 30.53
CA LYS A 388 13.92 -14.00 31.61
C LYS A 388 13.41 -14.30 33.02
N ASP A 389 12.11 -14.46 33.21
CA ASP A 389 11.49 -14.85 34.48
C ASP A 389 11.49 -16.37 34.73
N GLY A 390 12.03 -17.16 33.78
CA GLY A 390 12.06 -18.62 33.84
C GLY A 390 10.87 -19.30 33.15
N THR A 391 9.89 -18.55 32.66
CA THR A 391 8.79 -19.10 31.87
C THR A 391 9.31 -19.69 30.56
N LYS A 392 8.81 -20.87 30.20
CA LYS A 392 9.14 -21.57 28.96
C LYS A 392 7.90 -21.81 28.12
N LEU A 393 7.95 -21.36 26.86
CA LEU A 393 6.84 -21.43 25.91
C LEU A 393 7.21 -22.37 24.78
N GLU A 394 6.52 -23.50 24.65
CA GLU A 394 6.74 -24.43 23.54
C GLU A 394 6.34 -23.80 22.19
N ALA A 395 7.12 -24.06 21.15
CA ALA A 395 6.96 -23.46 19.83
C ALA A 395 7.36 -24.43 18.72
N ASP A 396 6.47 -24.64 17.76
CA ASP A 396 6.78 -25.29 16.47
C ASP A 396 7.41 -24.31 15.48
N LEU A 397 7.06 -23.03 15.63
CA LEU A 397 7.65 -21.91 14.92
C LEU A 397 7.55 -20.61 15.72
N VAL A 398 8.49 -19.70 15.42
CA VAL A 398 8.54 -18.36 16.00
C VAL A 398 8.48 -17.30 14.90
N VAL A 399 7.71 -16.25 15.11
CA VAL A 399 7.69 -15.07 14.24
C VAL A 399 8.15 -13.83 14.99
N LEU A 400 9.14 -13.13 14.44
CA LEU A 400 9.70 -11.91 15.01
C LEU A 400 9.01 -10.67 14.42
N GLY A 401 8.21 -10.00 15.26
CA GLY A 401 7.53 -8.72 15.01
C GLY A 401 8.15 -7.56 15.80
N VAL A 402 9.47 -7.54 15.95
CA VAL A 402 10.22 -6.63 16.84
C VAL A 402 10.65 -5.31 16.19
N GLY A 403 9.87 -4.85 15.21
CA GLY A 403 10.11 -3.62 14.46
C GLY A 403 11.04 -3.78 13.25
N VAL A 404 11.23 -2.68 12.53
CA VAL A 404 12.07 -2.60 11.33
C VAL A 404 13.16 -1.54 11.50
N ALA A 405 14.15 -1.57 10.61
CA ALA A 405 15.14 -0.50 10.43
C ALA A 405 15.09 0.00 8.98
N PRO A 406 15.37 1.28 8.70
CA PRO A 406 15.57 1.77 7.34
C PRO A 406 16.57 0.90 6.58
N ALA A 407 16.21 0.47 5.36
CA ALA A 407 17.06 -0.36 4.50
C ALA A 407 18.11 0.50 3.77
N THR A 408 18.95 1.21 4.53
CA THR A 408 19.94 2.21 4.06
C THR A 408 21.38 1.78 4.30
N GLN A 409 21.61 0.52 4.68
CA GLN A 409 22.91 0.01 5.09
C GLN A 409 24.00 0.20 4.01
N PHE A 410 23.63 0.12 2.73
CA PHE A 410 24.52 0.37 1.58
C PHE A 410 25.03 1.82 1.47
N LEU A 411 24.39 2.76 2.19
CA LEU A 411 24.77 4.17 2.22
C LEU A 411 25.57 4.55 3.48
N LYS A 412 25.68 3.66 4.47
CA LYS A 412 26.23 3.98 5.80
C LYS A 412 27.63 4.61 5.77
N ASN A 413 28.47 4.19 4.81
CA ASN A 413 29.85 4.67 4.67
C ASN A 413 30.02 5.63 3.48
N ASN A 414 28.93 6.13 2.91
CA ASN A 414 28.97 7.03 1.76
C ASN A 414 29.07 8.48 2.23
N SER A 415 30.18 9.15 1.94
CA SER A 415 30.42 10.54 2.38
C SER A 415 29.53 11.58 1.69
N GLY A 416 28.84 11.22 0.59
CA GLY A 416 27.94 12.11 -0.12
C GLY A 416 26.56 12.24 0.52
N ILE A 417 26.22 11.42 1.52
CA ILE A 417 24.92 11.47 2.20
C ILE A 417 25.08 11.31 3.71
N LYS A 418 24.31 12.09 4.47
CA LYS A 418 24.21 11.95 5.92
C LYS A 418 22.93 11.18 6.27
N LEU A 419 23.08 10.08 6.99
CA LEU A 419 21.96 9.37 7.61
C LEU A 419 21.65 9.97 8.98
N GLU A 420 20.39 9.93 9.37
CA GLU A 420 19.93 10.24 10.73
C GLU A 420 20.32 9.11 11.70
N ASP A 421 20.19 9.34 13.01
CA ASP A 421 20.64 8.40 14.05
C ASP A 421 19.98 7.01 13.95
N ASP A 422 18.74 6.95 13.46
CA ASP A 422 18.02 5.70 13.24
C ASP A 422 18.30 5.04 11.87
N GLY A 423 19.20 5.62 11.09
CA GLY A 423 19.61 5.18 9.75
C GLY A 423 18.75 5.73 8.61
N SER A 424 17.72 6.54 8.89
CA SER A 424 16.88 7.13 7.86
C SER A 424 17.56 8.27 7.09
N ILE A 425 16.92 8.75 6.03
CA ILE A 425 17.36 9.86 5.20
C ILE A 425 16.43 11.04 5.44
N LYS A 426 16.99 12.16 5.89
CA LYS A 426 16.25 13.42 6.01
C LYS A 426 15.91 13.98 4.64
N THR A 427 14.71 14.55 4.50
CA THR A 427 14.19 15.12 3.26
C THR A 427 13.57 16.50 3.44
N ASN A 428 13.38 17.22 2.33
CA ASN A 428 12.53 18.40 2.22
C ASN A 428 11.05 17.99 2.03
N ASP A 429 10.13 18.96 1.96
CA ASP A 429 8.70 18.70 1.75
C ASP A 429 8.41 17.88 0.49
N ASP A 430 9.17 18.13 -0.58
CA ASP A 430 9.06 17.45 -1.88
C ASP A 430 9.81 16.09 -1.94
N TYR A 431 10.33 15.62 -0.80
CA TYR A 431 11.14 14.41 -0.64
C TYR A 431 12.54 14.45 -1.29
N SER A 432 13.00 15.59 -1.80
CA SER A 432 14.41 15.77 -2.17
C SER A 432 15.32 15.66 -0.95
N VAL A 433 16.51 15.11 -1.16
CA VAL A 433 17.54 14.96 -0.13
C VAL A 433 18.35 16.26 -0.06
N PRO A 434 18.39 16.96 1.09
CA PRO A 434 19.14 18.20 1.24
C PRO A 434 20.61 18.05 0.87
N GLY A 435 21.12 18.96 0.05
CA GLY A 435 22.52 18.94 -0.41
C GLY A 435 22.80 18.04 -1.60
N LEU A 436 21.84 17.21 -2.04
CA LEU A 436 21.98 16.35 -3.22
C LEU A 436 21.01 16.77 -4.32
N LYS A 437 21.55 17.22 -5.45
CA LYS A 437 20.74 17.64 -6.60
C LYS A 437 20.12 16.41 -7.29
N ASP A 438 18.81 16.46 -7.55
CA ASP A 438 18.05 15.42 -8.26
C ASP A 438 18.01 14.05 -7.57
N VAL A 439 18.22 14.02 -6.24
CA VAL A 439 18.13 12.80 -5.42
C VAL A 439 16.97 12.94 -4.45
N TYR A 440 16.16 11.88 -4.36
CA TYR A 440 14.96 11.81 -3.53
C TYR A 440 15.01 10.57 -2.65
N ALA A 441 14.39 10.63 -1.47
CA ALA A 441 14.18 9.46 -0.61
C ALA A 441 12.71 9.39 -0.20
N ILE A 442 12.08 8.23 -0.34
CA ILE A 442 10.64 8.04 -0.09
C ILE A 442 10.33 6.78 0.71
N GLY A 443 9.15 6.74 1.34
CA GLY A 443 8.68 5.60 2.11
C GLY A 443 9.41 5.41 3.43
N ASP A 444 9.53 4.16 3.90
CA ASP A 444 10.00 3.85 5.27
C ASP A 444 11.42 4.36 5.60
N ILE A 445 12.23 4.72 4.59
CA ILE A 445 13.57 5.28 4.77
C ILE A 445 13.58 6.81 4.91
N ALA A 446 12.48 7.49 4.63
CA ALA A 446 12.44 8.95 4.57
C ALA A 446 11.93 9.54 5.89
N THR A 447 12.71 10.47 6.44
CA THR A 447 12.29 11.35 7.51
C THR A 447 11.96 12.71 6.90
N PHE A 448 10.69 13.11 6.95
CA PHE A 448 10.15 14.25 6.21
C PHE A 448 9.44 15.25 7.13
N PRO A 449 9.34 16.53 6.75
CA PRO A 449 8.61 17.53 7.55
C PRO A 449 7.10 17.22 7.60
N TYR A 450 6.53 17.18 8.80
CA TYR A 450 5.11 16.96 9.00
C TYR A 450 4.37 18.25 9.36
N HIS A 451 3.32 18.54 8.58
CA HIS A 451 2.54 19.79 8.68
C HIS A 451 1.08 19.58 9.13
N GLY A 452 0.72 18.39 9.59
CA GLY A 452 -0.59 18.17 10.22
C GLY A 452 -0.66 18.77 11.63
N PRO A 453 -1.79 18.58 12.34
CA PRO A 453 -1.98 19.11 13.68
C PRO A 453 -0.85 18.72 14.64
N GLY A 454 -0.26 19.71 15.33
CA GLY A 454 0.90 19.52 16.20
C GLY A 454 2.20 19.14 15.49
N GLY A 455 2.25 19.20 14.15
CA GLY A 455 3.41 18.87 13.35
C GLY A 455 4.43 19.99 13.28
N GLU A 456 4.00 21.22 12.96
CA GLU A 456 4.85 22.43 12.88
C GLU A 456 6.12 22.25 12.02
N GLY A 457 6.06 21.41 10.98
CA GLY A 457 7.20 21.10 10.11
C GLY A 457 8.26 20.20 10.75
N LYS A 458 8.00 19.62 11.93
CA LYS A 458 8.91 18.67 12.57
C LYS A 458 9.10 17.44 11.69
N HIS A 459 10.35 17.01 11.61
CA HIS A 459 10.74 15.82 10.87
C HIS A 459 10.23 14.55 11.57
N VAL A 460 9.45 13.75 10.84
CA VAL A 460 8.95 12.45 11.30
C VAL A 460 9.25 11.37 10.27
N ARG A 461 9.33 10.13 10.74
CA ARG A 461 9.40 8.95 9.89
C ARG A 461 8.17 8.10 10.11
N ILE A 462 7.45 7.80 9.03
CA ILE A 462 6.20 7.05 9.08
C ILE A 462 6.30 5.83 8.18
N GLU A 463 6.22 4.66 8.81
CA GLU A 463 6.34 3.35 8.17
C GLU A 463 4.95 2.84 7.78
N HIS A 464 4.40 3.34 6.68
CA HIS A 464 3.12 2.84 6.20
C HIS A 464 3.00 2.82 4.68
N TRP A 465 2.35 1.76 4.18
CA TRP A 465 2.14 1.51 2.76
C TRP A 465 1.52 2.71 2.01
N ASN A 466 0.49 3.32 2.60
CA ASN A 466 -0.19 4.48 2.02
C ASN A 466 0.72 5.71 1.95
N VAL A 467 1.43 5.98 3.06
CA VAL A 467 2.33 7.13 3.19
C VAL A 467 3.48 7.02 2.20
N ALA A 468 4.04 5.82 2.02
CA ALA A 468 5.08 5.58 1.02
C ALA A 468 4.59 5.88 -0.40
N GLN A 469 3.38 5.45 -0.77
CA GLN A 469 2.81 5.74 -2.09
C GLN A 469 2.61 7.24 -2.30
N LYS A 470 2.11 7.96 -1.29
CA LYS A 470 1.93 9.42 -1.35
C LYS A 470 3.28 10.15 -1.49
N ALA A 471 4.30 9.74 -0.73
CA ALA A 471 5.65 10.25 -0.87
C ALA A 471 6.19 10.08 -2.31
N GLY A 472 5.95 8.91 -2.92
CA GLY A 472 6.33 8.66 -4.31
C GLY A 472 5.63 9.57 -5.30
N ARG A 473 4.32 9.82 -5.14
CA ARG A 473 3.55 10.75 -6.00
C ARG A 473 4.06 12.18 -5.87
N ILE A 474 4.37 12.64 -4.66
CA ILE A 474 4.91 13.98 -4.39
C ILE A 474 6.29 14.15 -5.03
N ALA A 475 7.20 13.20 -4.83
CA ALA A 475 8.53 13.23 -5.44
C ALA A 475 8.45 13.26 -6.97
N ALA A 476 7.58 12.45 -7.58
CA ALA A 476 7.35 12.44 -9.02
C ALA A 476 6.78 13.77 -9.54
N ASN A 477 5.84 14.39 -8.82
CA ASN A 477 5.31 15.71 -9.16
C ASN A 477 6.43 16.77 -9.16
N HIS A 478 7.30 16.74 -8.14
CA HIS A 478 8.45 17.66 -8.07
C HIS A 478 9.47 17.40 -9.19
N ILE A 479 9.73 16.13 -9.54
CA ILE A 479 10.60 15.76 -10.68
C ILE A 479 10.09 16.39 -11.99
N VAL A 480 8.78 16.38 -12.22
CA VAL A 480 8.18 16.90 -13.46
C VAL A 480 7.97 18.42 -13.43
N ASN A 481 7.71 18.98 -12.24
CA ASN A 481 7.46 20.40 -12.05
C ASN A 481 8.32 20.97 -10.90
N PRO A 482 9.64 21.16 -11.12
CA PRO A 482 10.54 21.70 -10.10
C PRO A 482 10.09 23.10 -9.67
N GLY A 483 9.98 23.34 -8.36
CA GLY A 483 9.48 24.60 -7.80
C GLY A 483 7.96 24.75 -7.77
N GLY A 484 7.20 23.72 -8.18
CA GLY A 484 5.76 23.65 -7.95
C GLY A 484 5.41 23.61 -6.45
N LYS A 485 4.16 23.96 -6.12
CA LYS A 485 3.67 23.87 -4.74
C LYS A 485 3.61 22.41 -4.29
N THR A 486 4.26 22.09 -3.18
CA THR A 486 4.15 20.78 -2.54
C THR A 486 2.83 20.66 -1.79
N GLU A 487 2.14 19.53 -1.99
CA GLU A 487 0.93 19.20 -1.23
C GLU A 487 1.29 18.49 0.08
N HIS A 488 0.72 18.99 1.18
CA HIS A 488 0.74 18.29 2.46
C HIS A 488 -0.47 17.36 2.59
N PHE A 489 -0.34 16.32 3.39
CA PHE A 489 -1.42 15.35 3.62
C PHE A 489 -1.46 14.91 5.08
N ILE A 490 -2.63 14.44 5.49
CA ILE A 490 -2.80 13.78 6.79
C ILE A 490 -2.53 12.29 6.58
N PRO A 491 -1.52 11.70 7.24
CA PRO A 491 -1.22 10.28 7.09
C PRO A 491 -2.38 9.44 7.58
N ILE A 492 -2.73 8.41 6.81
CA ILE A 492 -3.79 7.45 7.12
C ILE A 492 -3.18 6.04 7.16
N PHE A 493 -3.61 5.28 8.18
CA PHE A 493 -3.18 3.93 8.49
C PHE A 493 -4.39 3.01 8.71
N TRP A 494 -4.22 1.71 8.43
CA TRP A 494 -5.18 0.68 8.81
C TRP A 494 -4.51 -0.63 9.20
N SER A 495 -5.19 -1.41 10.04
CA SER A 495 -4.74 -2.74 10.46
C SER A 495 -5.90 -3.69 10.71
N ALA A 496 -5.66 -4.99 10.60
CA ALA A 496 -6.63 -6.04 10.89
C ALA A 496 -6.31 -6.74 12.21
N LEU A 497 -6.73 -6.15 13.33
CA LEU A 497 -6.43 -6.61 14.69
C LEU A 497 -7.60 -7.42 15.28
N GLY A 498 -8.15 -8.33 14.48
CA GLY A 498 -9.42 -9.02 14.77
C GLY A 498 -10.67 -8.21 14.40
N ALA A 499 -10.53 -6.90 14.23
CA ALA A 499 -11.44 -5.99 13.53
C ALA A 499 -10.60 -4.95 12.76
N GLN A 500 -11.24 -4.13 11.92
CA GLN A 500 -10.53 -3.13 11.12
C GLN A 500 -10.25 -1.89 11.97
N LEU A 501 -8.99 -1.70 12.36
CA LEU A 501 -8.48 -0.45 12.92
C LEU A 501 -8.28 0.55 11.80
N ARG A 502 -8.80 1.76 11.98
CA ARG A 502 -8.52 2.93 11.15
C ARG A 502 -7.79 3.97 11.98
N TYR A 503 -6.85 4.68 11.38
CA TYR A 503 -6.08 5.72 12.06
C TYR A 503 -5.73 6.86 11.11
N CYS A 504 -5.73 8.10 11.61
CA CYS A 504 -5.23 9.26 10.90
C CYS A 504 -4.46 10.21 11.82
N GLY A 505 -3.59 11.04 11.23
CA GLY A 505 -2.74 11.98 11.97
C GLY A 505 -1.45 11.35 12.47
N ASN A 506 -0.74 12.00 13.37
CA ASN A 506 0.53 11.50 13.88
C ASN A 506 0.80 12.00 15.30
N THR A 507 0.99 11.07 16.24
CA THR A 507 1.33 11.39 17.62
C THR A 507 2.82 11.63 17.83
N MET A 508 3.70 11.21 16.93
CA MET A 508 5.15 11.25 17.14
C MET A 508 5.75 12.66 16.97
N ALA A 509 5.10 13.53 16.18
CA ALA A 509 5.61 14.88 15.92
C ALA A 509 5.60 15.79 17.18
N SER A 510 4.53 15.75 17.96
CA SER A 510 4.35 16.58 19.17
C SER A 510 4.14 15.79 20.46
N GLY A 511 4.02 14.46 20.38
CA GLY A 511 3.48 13.66 21.47
C GLY A 511 1.99 13.90 21.67
N TRP A 512 1.47 13.34 22.75
CA TRP A 512 0.11 13.57 23.23
C TRP A 512 0.11 13.46 24.76
N ASP A 513 -0.84 14.09 25.42
CA ASP A 513 -0.97 14.10 26.89
C ASP A 513 -2.36 13.72 27.39
N ASP A 514 -3.35 13.58 26.49
CA ASP A 514 -4.71 13.21 26.87
C ASP A 514 -5.42 12.39 25.77
N LEU A 515 -6.45 11.63 26.16
CA LEU A 515 -7.24 10.76 25.28
C LEU A 515 -8.74 10.98 25.51
N VAL A 516 -9.44 11.45 24.48
CA VAL A 516 -10.90 11.42 24.44
C VAL A 516 -11.34 10.12 23.77
N LEU A 517 -11.97 9.24 24.54
CA LEU A 517 -12.38 7.92 24.10
C LEU A 517 -13.90 7.79 24.11
N GLU A 518 -14.48 7.50 22.95
CA GLU A 518 -15.89 7.17 22.78
C GLU A 518 -16.06 5.67 22.49
N GLY A 519 -16.98 5.02 23.20
CA GLY A 519 -17.27 3.60 23.01
C GLY A 519 -16.26 2.69 23.73
N SER A 520 -16.13 1.45 23.24
CA SER A 520 -15.39 0.39 23.92
C SER A 520 -14.37 -0.28 23.00
N PRO A 521 -13.05 -0.13 23.28
CA PRO A 521 -12.02 -0.87 22.56
C PRO A 521 -12.14 -2.40 22.70
N ALA A 522 -12.61 -2.89 23.86
CA ALA A 522 -12.83 -4.33 24.07
C ALA A 522 -13.97 -4.91 23.21
N GLU A 523 -14.89 -4.07 22.75
CA GLU A 523 -15.98 -4.45 21.83
C GLU A 523 -15.64 -4.17 20.36
N ASN A 524 -14.42 -3.70 20.06
CA ASN A 524 -14.00 -3.24 18.73
C ASN A 524 -14.93 -2.16 18.14
N LYS A 525 -15.56 -1.34 18.98
CA LYS A 525 -16.48 -0.27 18.58
C LYS A 525 -16.16 1.01 19.34
N PHE A 526 -15.20 1.77 18.82
CA PHE A 526 -14.71 2.96 19.49
C PHE A 526 -14.18 4.02 18.52
N VAL A 527 -14.05 5.24 19.02
CA VAL A 527 -13.25 6.33 18.45
C VAL A 527 -12.36 6.89 19.56
N ALA A 528 -11.08 7.05 19.29
CA ALA A 528 -10.05 7.47 20.24
C ALA A 528 -9.30 8.67 19.65
N TYR A 529 -9.48 9.85 20.23
CA TYR A 529 -8.83 11.09 19.82
C TYR A 529 -7.63 11.37 20.74
N TYR A 530 -6.43 11.35 20.18
CA TYR A 530 -5.19 11.63 20.90
C TYR A 530 -4.93 13.13 20.85
N CYS A 531 -4.82 13.74 22.03
CA CYS A 531 -4.78 15.19 22.18
C CYS A 531 -3.45 15.65 22.76
N LYS A 532 -2.96 16.79 22.27
CA LYS A 532 -1.87 17.56 22.86
C LYS A 532 -2.43 18.92 23.28
N GLY A 533 -2.68 19.09 24.57
CA GLY A 533 -3.51 20.21 25.04
C GLY A 533 -4.91 20.14 24.42
N GLU A 534 -5.31 21.20 23.71
CA GLU A 534 -6.61 21.26 23.00
C GLU A 534 -6.58 20.69 21.58
N THR A 535 -5.40 20.42 21.02
CA THR A 535 -5.25 19.98 19.63
C THR A 535 -5.36 18.47 19.53
N VAL A 536 -6.28 17.98 18.70
CA VAL A 536 -6.30 16.56 18.30
C VAL A 536 -5.20 16.30 17.27
N VAL A 537 -4.16 15.58 17.65
CA VAL A 537 -2.98 15.29 16.80
C VAL A 537 -3.12 13.99 16.02
N ALA A 538 -3.96 13.08 16.50
CA ALA A 538 -4.29 11.83 15.82
C ALA A 538 -5.63 11.27 16.27
N MET A 539 -6.17 10.32 15.49
CA MET A 539 -7.38 9.59 15.83
C MET A 539 -7.25 8.12 15.43
N ALA A 540 -7.74 7.20 16.27
CA ALA A 540 -7.93 5.79 15.97
C ALA A 540 -9.39 5.36 16.15
N SER A 541 -9.92 4.50 15.28
CA SER A 541 -11.28 3.98 15.40
C SER A 541 -11.42 2.54 14.95
N MET A 542 -12.41 1.84 15.51
CA MET A 542 -12.90 0.56 15.00
C MET A 542 -14.43 0.58 14.99
N GLY A 543 -15.06 0.01 13.96
CA GLY A 543 -16.52 -0.16 13.88
C GLY A 543 -17.31 1.16 13.83
N ARG A 544 -16.66 2.28 13.49
CA ARG A 544 -17.22 3.64 13.51
C ARG A 544 -16.93 4.41 12.21
N ASP A 545 -16.76 3.71 11.09
CA ASP A 545 -16.58 4.36 9.79
C ASP A 545 -17.79 5.30 9.48
N PRO A 546 -17.57 6.50 8.91
CA PRO A 546 -16.33 7.00 8.32
C PRO A 546 -15.48 7.91 9.25
N ALA A 547 -15.52 7.73 10.58
CA ALA A 547 -14.83 8.61 11.54
C ALA A 547 -13.40 9.00 11.14
N MET A 548 -12.62 8.05 10.63
CA MET A 548 -11.23 8.30 10.20
C MET A 548 -11.15 9.20 8.98
N ALA A 549 -11.93 8.92 7.93
CA ALA A 549 -11.94 9.77 6.75
C ALA A 549 -12.40 11.19 7.10
N GLN A 550 -13.42 11.32 7.97
CA GLN A 550 -13.95 12.61 8.38
C GLN A 550 -12.96 13.40 9.23
N SER A 551 -12.31 12.74 10.20
CA SER A 551 -11.25 13.36 11.01
C SER A 551 -10.07 13.79 10.15
N ALA A 552 -9.63 12.96 9.19
CA ALA A 552 -8.53 13.30 8.30
C ALA A 552 -8.83 14.53 7.44
N GLU A 553 -10.04 14.65 6.89
CA GLU A 553 -10.44 15.84 6.12
C GLU A 553 -10.56 17.07 7.01
N LEU A 554 -11.12 16.95 8.22
CA LEU A 554 -11.19 18.06 9.18
C LEU A 554 -9.80 18.54 9.61
N MET A 555 -8.86 17.62 9.86
CA MET A 555 -7.46 17.94 10.13
C MET A 555 -6.81 18.64 8.93
N ARG A 556 -7.04 18.17 7.69
CA ARG A 556 -6.50 18.77 6.47
C ARG A 556 -6.94 20.23 6.29
N VAL A 557 -8.20 20.53 6.61
CA VAL A 557 -8.76 21.88 6.46
C VAL A 557 -8.73 22.72 7.74
N ASN A 558 -8.00 22.28 8.76
CA ASN A 558 -7.86 22.95 10.07
C ASN A 558 -9.21 23.24 10.75
N LYS A 559 -10.14 22.28 10.71
CA LYS A 559 -11.47 22.32 11.34
C LYS A 559 -11.74 21.15 12.27
N MET A 560 -10.70 20.44 12.69
CA MET A 560 -10.86 19.38 13.70
C MET A 560 -11.33 20.01 15.01
N PRO A 561 -12.41 19.49 15.66
CA PRO A 561 -12.83 19.97 16.96
C PRO A 561 -11.71 19.89 17.99
N THR A 562 -11.72 20.84 18.92
CA THR A 562 -10.81 20.84 20.07
C THR A 562 -11.15 19.71 21.03
N LYS A 563 -10.21 19.38 21.91
CA LYS A 563 -10.44 18.41 22.98
C LYS A 563 -11.67 18.75 23.82
N THR A 564 -11.81 20.00 24.25
CA THR A 564 -12.95 20.45 25.07
C THR A 564 -14.27 20.26 24.32
N GLU A 565 -14.35 20.66 23.05
CA GLU A 565 -15.54 20.49 22.21
C GLU A 565 -15.96 19.01 22.07
N LEU A 566 -15.00 18.10 21.90
CA LEU A 566 -15.28 16.66 21.87
C LEU A 566 -15.81 16.14 23.21
N GLN A 567 -15.26 16.60 24.34
CA GLN A 567 -15.73 16.24 25.68
C GLN A 567 -17.13 16.78 25.97
N GLU A 568 -17.49 17.93 25.40
CA GLU A 568 -18.85 18.50 25.43
C GLU A 568 -19.84 17.81 24.49
N GLY A 569 -19.38 16.82 23.72
CA GLY A 569 -20.23 15.95 22.91
C GLY A 569 -20.38 16.37 21.45
N ILE A 570 -19.54 17.28 20.93
CA ILE A 570 -19.48 17.52 19.48
C ILE A 570 -19.06 16.22 18.79
N SER A 571 -19.95 15.70 17.94
CA SER A 571 -19.65 14.51 17.17
C SER A 571 -18.94 14.86 15.88
N VAL A 572 -17.90 14.08 15.57
CA VAL A 572 -17.22 14.13 14.27
C VAL A 572 -17.94 13.29 13.21
N VAL A 573 -18.75 12.31 13.61
CA VAL A 573 -19.35 11.28 12.72
C VAL A 573 -20.77 11.62 12.31
#